data_AF-A0A818IC15-F1
#
_entry.id   AF-A0A818IC15-F1
#
_cell.length_a   1.000
_cell.length_b   1.000
_cell.length_c   1.000
_cell.angle_alpha   90.00
_cell.angle_beta   90.00
_cell.angle_gamma   90.00
#
_symmetry.space_group_name_H-M   'P 1'
#
loop_
_entity.id
_entity.type
_entity.pdbx_description
1 polymer ?
#
loop_
_entity_poly.entity_id
_entity_poly.type
_entity_poly.pdbx_seq_one_letter_code
_entity_poly.pdbx_strand_id
1 'polypeptide(L)'
;MANYSSTTIKDKRHIDEDKKDIFTLDGYIKYFETCENDAAVFSRLPSILGEDPNDDIWRQHLEYRGHLKKANYLFEIWKNINNNRIMEKNDTIKYIEIFSLLENVFRNVLLRPYIPAYRAINKYCGRYCCFISDADKPLFKNLGFQDNNDSSELLIYKETDPLKTIIYAITCNIFWHVLTMNLPKYSSTSV
;
A
#
# COMPACT_ATOMS: atom_id res chain seq x y z
N MET A 1 13.12 -29.11 44.68
CA MET A 1 14.01 -28.09 44.09
C MET A 1 13.33 -27.52 42.87
N ALA A 2 13.28 -26.19 42.79
CA ALA A 2 12.32 -25.42 42.01
C ALA A 2 12.63 -25.35 40.51
N ASN A 3 11.54 -25.19 39.75
CA ASN A 3 11.44 -24.97 38.32
C ASN A 3 12.19 -23.70 37.88
N TYR A 4 12.94 -23.78 36.78
CA TYR A 4 13.32 -22.61 35.98
C TYR A 4 12.46 -22.52 34.72
N SER A 5 11.34 -21.84 34.94
CA SER A 5 10.62 -20.88 34.09
C SER A 5 10.94 -20.88 32.59
N SER A 6 9.97 -21.40 31.84
CA SER A 6 9.62 -20.94 30.49
C SER A 6 9.36 -19.42 30.54
N THR A 7 10.31 -18.61 30.08
CA THR A 7 10.07 -17.19 29.86
C THR A 7 9.16 -17.06 28.65
N THR A 8 7.87 -17.08 28.95
CA THR A 8 6.80 -16.89 28.00
C THR A 8 6.98 -15.51 27.40
N ILE A 9 7.07 -15.41 26.06
CA ILE A 9 6.93 -14.15 25.32
C ILE A 9 5.46 -13.72 25.47
N LYS A 10 5.14 -13.25 26.67
CA LYS A 10 3.87 -12.62 27.06
C LYS A 10 4.26 -11.34 27.76
N ASP A 11 4.70 -10.35 26.99
CA ASP A 11 4.46 -8.96 27.34
C ASP A 11 4.85 -8.04 26.20
N LYS A 12 4.09 -6.96 26.02
CA LYS A 12 4.09 -5.98 24.91
C LYS A 12 3.14 -6.23 23.72
N ARG A 13 1.94 -6.77 23.95
CA ARG A 13 0.82 -6.57 23.00
C ARG A 13 -0.41 -6.00 23.70
N HIS A 14 -0.22 -4.89 24.39
CA HIS A 14 -1.30 -3.93 24.58
C HIS A 14 -1.31 -3.05 23.32
N ILE A 15 -1.95 -3.55 22.26
CA ILE A 15 -2.26 -2.73 21.10
C ILE A 15 -3.48 -1.93 21.54
N ASP A 16 -3.28 -0.64 21.84
CA ASP A 16 -4.32 0.32 22.19
C ASP A 16 -5.57 0.09 21.33
N GLU A 17 -6.73 0.03 21.98
CA GLU A 17 -8.00 -0.13 21.27
C GLU A 17 -8.28 1.06 20.33
N ASP A 18 -7.67 2.22 20.60
CA ASP A 18 -7.69 3.40 19.73
C ASP A 18 -6.99 3.17 18.36
N LYS A 19 -6.06 2.20 18.28
CA LYS A 19 -5.40 1.80 17.02
C LYS A 19 -6.24 0.82 16.18
N LYS A 20 -7.43 0.43 16.65
CA LYS A 20 -8.38 -0.39 15.87
C LYS A 20 -9.21 0.45 14.90
N ASP A 21 -9.30 1.77 15.11
CA ASP A 21 -10.23 2.64 14.39
C ASP A 21 -9.84 2.95 12.93
N ILE A 22 -8.55 2.88 12.58
CA ILE A 22 -8.09 3.26 11.23
C ILE A 22 -8.65 2.41 10.08
N PHE A 23 -9.16 1.21 10.38
CA PHE A 23 -9.80 0.34 9.38
C PHE A 23 -11.30 0.63 9.23
N THR A 24 -11.78 1.75 9.78
CA THR A 24 -13.05 2.38 9.46
C THR A 24 -12.80 3.62 8.58
N LEU A 25 -13.82 4.07 7.84
CA LEU A 25 -13.69 5.27 7.01
C LEU A 25 -13.41 6.50 7.88
N ASP A 26 -14.15 6.68 8.97
CA ASP A 26 -14.01 7.84 9.86
C ASP A 26 -12.65 7.85 10.56
N GLY A 27 -12.19 6.68 11.03
CA GLY A 27 -10.87 6.54 11.64
C GLY A 27 -9.74 6.81 10.65
N TYR A 28 -9.85 6.32 9.41
CA TYR A 28 -8.88 6.63 8.35
C TYR A 28 -8.82 8.12 8.05
N ILE A 29 -9.97 8.77 7.86
CA ILE A 29 -10.06 10.22 7.58
C ILE A 29 -9.43 11.00 8.73
N LYS A 30 -9.88 10.77 9.96
CA LYS A 30 -9.35 11.43 11.17
C LYS A 30 -7.82 11.30 11.27
N TYR A 31 -7.27 10.16 10.85
CA TYR A 31 -5.85 9.90 10.96
C TYR A 31 -5.00 10.50 9.84
N PHE A 32 -5.52 10.62 8.62
CA PHE A 32 -4.74 10.99 7.43
C PHE A 32 -5.22 12.24 6.70
N GLU A 33 -6.31 12.90 7.12
CA GLU A 33 -6.82 14.11 6.46
C GLU A 33 -5.79 15.25 6.37
N THR A 34 -4.87 15.31 7.33
CA THR A 34 -3.81 16.32 7.42
C THR A 34 -2.51 15.89 6.72
N CYS A 35 -2.45 14.68 6.15
CA CYS A 35 -1.27 14.21 5.42
C CYS A 35 -1.30 14.72 3.97
N GLU A 36 -0.34 15.56 3.61
CA GLU A 36 -0.27 16.16 2.28
C GLU A 36 0.30 15.22 1.22
N ASN A 37 1.16 14.27 1.61
CA ASN A 37 1.89 13.40 0.68
C ASN A 37 2.19 12.02 1.26
N ASP A 38 2.73 11.13 0.41
CA ASP A 38 3.06 9.73 0.73
C ASP A 38 4.00 9.61 1.94
N ALA A 39 4.97 10.51 2.08
CA ALA A 39 5.92 10.54 3.20
C ALA A 39 5.25 10.90 4.52
N ALA A 40 4.31 11.86 4.51
CA ALA A 40 3.53 12.24 5.68
C ALA A 40 2.61 11.10 6.12
N VAL A 41 1.98 10.38 5.19
CA VAL A 41 1.21 9.16 5.49
C VAL A 41 2.13 8.12 6.15
N PHE A 42 3.28 7.85 5.53
CA PHE A 42 4.24 6.87 6.04
C PHE A 42 4.69 7.20 7.47
N SER A 43 5.04 8.46 7.77
CA SER A 43 5.50 8.86 9.12
C SER A 43 4.49 8.55 10.24
N ARG A 44 3.21 8.42 9.89
CA ARG A 44 2.15 8.08 10.83
C ARG A 44 1.93 6.57 10.96
N LEU A 45 2.27 5.76 9.94
CA LEU A 45 2.07 4.30 9.96
C LEU A 45 2.73 3.57 11.15
N PRO A 46 3.95 3.91 11.60
CA PRO A 46 4.57 3.23 12.74
C PRO A 46 3.76 3.28 14.03
N SER A 47 3.06 4.40 14.27
CA SER A 47 2.20 4.54 15.46
C SER A 47 0.99 3.59 15.43
N ILE A 48 0.59 3.11 14.25
CA ILE A 48 -0.55 2.22 14.01
C ILE A 48 -0.10 0.76 13.94
N LEU A 49 0.98 0.50 13.18
CA LEU A 49 1.40 -0.84 12.79
C LEU A 49 2.62 -1.35 13.58
N GLY A 50 3.21 -0.52 14.44
CA GLY A 50 4.42 -0.81 15.20
C GLY A 50 5.64 -0.05 14.67
N GLU A 51 6.55 0.30 15.58
CA GLU A 51 7.73 1.15 15.29
C GLU A 51 8.77 0.50 14.37
N ASP A 52 8.73 -0.82 14.21
CA ASP A 52 9.61 -1.55 13.30
C ASP A 52 8.97 -1.60 11.90
N PRO A 53 9.51 -0.88 10.89
CA PRO A 53 8.99 -0.85 9.52
C PRO A 53 9.37 -2.12 8.73
N ASN A 54 9.53 -3.24 9.43
CA ASN A 54 9.75 -4.54 8.82
C ASN A 54 8.46 -4.99 8.10
N ASP A 55 8.59 -5.26 6.80
CA ASP A 55 7.47 -5.62 5.93
C ASP A 55 6.76 -6.89 6.42
N ASP A 56 7.49 -7.84 7.01
CA ASP A 56 6.90 -9.04 7.60
C ASP A 56 6.04 -8.74 8.83
N ILE A 57 6.42 -7.76 9.67
CA ILE A 57 5.64 -7.38 10.86
C ILE A 57 4.34 -6.70 10.43
N TRP A 58 4.41 -5.76 9.49
CA TRP A 58 3.23 -5.05 8.99
C TRP A 58 2.32 -5.97 8.18
N ARG A 59 2.90 -6.91 7.42
CA ARG A 59 2.16 -7.98 6.76
C ARG A 59 1.47 -8.89 7.76
N GLN A 60 2.15 -9.34 8.82
CA GLN A 60 1.53 -10.12 9.89
C GLN A 60 0.40 -9.35 10.57
N HIS A 61 0.51 -8.02 10.71
CA HIS A 61 -0.57 -7.19 11.22
C HIS A 61 -1.79 -7.16 10.30
N LEU A 62 -1.59 -6.98 8.99
CA LEU A 62 -2.67 -7.03 8.00
C LEU A 62 -3.27 -8.45 7.86
N GLU A 63 -2.46 -9.49 8.03
CA GLU A 63 -2.87 -10.89 8.04
C GLU A 63 -3.69 -11.26 9.28
N TYR A 64 -3.19 -10.89 10.46
CA TYR A 64 -3.84 -11.13 11.75
C TYR A 64 -5.23 -10.49 11.81
N ARG A 65 -5.42 -9.32 11.19
CA ARG A 65 -6.71 -8.65 11.09
C ARG A 65 -7.63 -9.20 9.98
N GLY A 66 -7.22 -10.28 9.30
CA GLY A 66 -8.01 -10.93 8.25
C GLY A 66 -8.14 -10.14 6.95
N HIS A 67 -7.31 -9.11 6.79
CA HIS A 67 -7.38 -8.15 5.68
C HIS A 67 -6.51 -8.55 4.48
N LEU A 68 -5.61 -9.53 4.65
CA LEU A 68 -4.72 -10.02 3.59
C LEU A 68 -5.48 -10.45 2.33
N LYS A 69 -6.60 -11.17 2.48
CA LYS A 69 -7.44 -11.62 1.35
C LYS A 69 -7.87 -10.47 0.44
N LYS A 70 -8.08 -9.28 1.02
CA LYS A 70 -8.49 -8.09 0.28
C LYS A 70 -7.35 -7.51 -0.55
N ALA A 71 -6.10 -7.62 -0.10
CA ALA A 71 -4.89 -7.08 -0.74
C ALA A 71 -3.92 -8.12 -1.31
N ASN A 72 -4.35 -9.39 -1.43
CA ASN A 72 -3.48 -10.50 -1.86
C ASN A 72 -2.72 -10.19 -3.16
N TYR A 73 -3.33 -9.53 -4.14
CA TYR A 73 -2.67 -9.17 -5.39
C TYR A 73 -1.47 -8.21 -5.19
N LEU A 74 -1.59 -7.23 -4.29
CA LEU A 74 -0.48 -6.35 -3.94
C LEU A 74 0.63 -7.16 -3.25
N PHE A 75 0.26 -8.07 -2.34
CA PHE A 75 1.21 -8.93 -1.65
C PHE A 75 1.88 -9.98 -2.55
N GLU A 76 1.22 -10.46 -3.59
CA GLU A 76 1.82 -11.35 -4.59
C GLU A 76 2.88 -10.62 -5.41
N ILE A 77 2.57 -9.39 -5.85
CA ILE A 77 3.55 -8.52 -6.50
C ILE A 77 4.72 -8.27 -5.55
N TRP A 78 4.44 -7.93 -4.29
CA TRP A 78 5.47 -7.74 -3.27
C TRP A 78 6.36 -8.97 -3.08
N LYS A 79 5.77 -10.16 -2.99
CA LYS A 79 6.54 -11.41 -2.88
C LYS A 79 7.41 -11.63 -4.10
N ASN A 80 6.91 -11.36 -5.30
CA ASN A 80 7.71 -11.49 -6.53
C ASN A 80 8.88 -10.50 -6.53
N ILE A 81 8.65 -9.27 -6.07
CA ILE A 81 9.68 -8.23 -5.89
C ILE A 81 10.73 -8.71 -4.86
N ASN A 82 10.30 -9.13 -3.67
CA ASN A 82 11.20 -9.47 -2.56
C ASN A 82 11.96 -10.79 -2.78
N ASN A 83 11.33 -11.78 -3.42
CA ASN A 83 11.98 -13.05 -3.76
C ASN A 83 13.03 -12.89 -4.86
N ASN A 84 12.86 -11.91 -5.76
CA ASN A 84 13.86 -11.54 -6.74
C ASN A 84 14.90 -10.64 -6.09
N ARG A 85 15.88 -11.26 -5.40
CA ARG A 85 16.98 -10.59 -4.66
C ARG A 85 17.76 -9.53 -5.45
N ILE A 86 17.64 -9.52 -6.77
CA ILE A 86 18.21 -8.51 -7.67
C ILE A 86 17.09 -8.08 -8.62
N MET A 87 16.34 -7.04 -8.26
CA MET A 87 15.51 -6.33 -9.21
C MET A 87 16.34 -5.31 -9.95
N GLU A 88 16.10 -5.17 -11.25
CA GLU A 88 16.69 -4.07 -11.99
C GLU A 88 16.19 -2.73 -11.44
N LYS A 89 17.07 -1.71 -11.47
CA LYS A 89 16.75 -0.36 -11.00
C LYS A 89 15.50 0.20 -11.68
N ASN A 90 15.32 -0.08 -12.97
CA ASN A 90 14.16 0.38 -13.75
C ASN A 90 12.86 -0.25 -13.27
N ASP A 91 12.84 -1.55 -12.96
CA ASP A 91 11.67 -2.22 -12.40
C ASP A 91 11.35 -1.70 -11.01
N THR A 92 12.36 -1.43 -10.18
CA THR A 92 12.15 -0.84 -8.84
C THR A 92 11.49 0.53 -8.95
N ILE A 93 12.01 1.40 -9.80
CA ILE A 93 11.44 2.75 -10.05
C ILE A 93 10.01 2.63 -10.57
N LYS A 94 9.78 1.71 -11.52
CA LYS A 94 8.45 1.42 -12.05
C LYS A 94 7.45 1.12 -10.93
N TYR A 95 7.77 0.19 -10.03
CA TYR A 95 6.86 -0.16 -8.93
C TYR A 95 6.69 0.94 -7.89
N ILE A 96 7.73 1.75 -7.62
CA ILE A 96 7.61 2.95 -6.78
C ILE A 96 6.54 3.90 -7.37
N GLU A 97 6.60 4.17 -8.67
CA GLU A 97 5.66 5.07 -9.35
C GLU A 97 4.24 4.49 -9.40
N ILE A 98 4.11 3.17 -9.62
CA ILE A 98 2.81 2.49 -9.58
C ILE A 98 2.19 2.57 -8.18
N PHE A 99 2.94 2.25 -7.12
CA PHE A 99 2.41 2.27 -5.77
C PHE A 99 2.10 3.68 -5.28
N SER A 100 2.91 4.69 -5.63
CA SER A 100 2.58 6.10 -5.33
C SER A 100 1.32 6.55 -6.08
N LEU A 101 1.15 6.19 -7.35
CA LEU A 101 -0.07 6.51 -8.10
C LEU A 101 -1.31 5.88 -7.48
N LEU A 102 -1.24 4.58 -7.15
CA LEU A 102 -2.33 3.83 -6.54
C LEU A 102 -2.70 4.36 -5.16
N GLU A 103 -1.71 4.60 -4.28
CA GLU A 103 -1.91 5.21 -2.96
C GLU A 103 -2.69 6.51 -3.09
N ASN A 104 -2.22 7.41 -3.97
CA ASN A 104 -2.82 8.72 -4.12
C ASN A 104 -4.27 8.63 -4.61
N VAL A 105 -4.59 7.71 -5.52
CA VAL A 105 -5.98 7.47 -5.92
C VAL A 105 -6.81 6.96 -4.74
N PHE A 106 -6.37 5.91 -4.04
CA PHE A 106 -7.14 5.33 -2.94
C PHE A 106 -7.34 6.31 -1.79
N ARG A 107 -6.30 7.05 -1.42
CA ARG A 107 -6.37 8.07 -0.37
C ARG A 107 -7.33 9.20 -0.76
N ASN A 108 -7.27 9.71 -1.99
CA ASN A 108 -8.22 10.76 -2.40
C ASN A 108 -9.66 10.25 -2.50
N VAL A 109 -9.87 8.98 -2.86
CA VAL A 109 -11.21 8.37 -2.84
C VAL A 109 -11.79 8.31 -1.44
N LEU A 110 -10.95 8.07 -0.42
CA LEU A 110 -11.36 8.02 0.99
C LEU A 110 -11.55 9.41 1.59
N LEU A 111 -10.60 10.33 1.36
CA LEU A 111 -10.59 11.65 1.97
C LEU A 111 -11.54 12.65 1.26
N ARG A 112 -11.79 12.46 -0.03
CA ARG A 112 -12.55 13.40 -0.87
C ARG A 112 -13.50 12.66 -1.82
N PRO A 113 -14.40 11.80 -1.29
CA PRO A 113 -15.26 10.93 -2.10
C PRO A 113 -16.23 11.70 -3.01
N TYR A 114 -16.51 12.96 -2.69
CA TYR A 114 -17.39 13.86 -3.44
C TYR A 114 -16.76 14.45 -4.71
N ILE A 115 -15.47 14.20 -4.99
CA ILE A 115 -14.80 14.65 -6.21
C ILE A 115 -14.61 13.44 -7.15
N PRO A 116 -15.45 13.28 -8.19
CA PRO A 116 -15.41 12.11 -9.07
C PRO A 116 -14.08 11.91 -9.79
N ALA A 117 -13.39 13.01 -10.11
CA ALA A 117 -12.11 12.98 -10.81
C ALA A 117 -11.02 12.21 -10.04
N TYR A 118 -11.09 12.14 -8.71
CA TYR A 118 -10.11 11.41 -7.90
C TYR A 118 -10.21 9.89 -7.99
N ARG A 119 -11.29 9.36 -8.59
CA ARG A 119 -11.39 7.94 -8.92
C ARG A 119 -10.73 7.59 -10.24
N ALA A 120 -10.30 8.58 -11.04
CA ALA A 120 -9.83 8.36 -12.40
C ALA A 120 -8.32 8.52 -12.53
N ILE A 121 -7.72 7.65 -13.33
CA ILE A 121 -6.36 7.78 -13.83
C ILE A 121 -6.44 8.07 -15.32
N ASN A 122 -5.85 9.19 -15.74
CA ASN A 122 -5.67 9.50 -17.16
C ASN A 122 -4.51 8.69 -17.72
N LYS A 123 -4.77 7.83 -18.71
CA LYS A 123 -3.75 6.96 -19.33
C LYS A 123 -2.72 7.72 -20.18
N TYR A 124 -3.01 8.96 -20.54
CA TYR A 124 -2.08 9.86 -21.23
C TYR A 124 -1.26 10.73 -20.28
N CYS A 125 -1.44 10.61 -18.96
CA CYS A 125 -0.57 11.31 -18.04
C CYS A 125 0.84 10.71 -18.10
N GLY A 126 1.87 11.56 -17.96
CA GLY A 126 3.27 11.14 -18.11
C GLY A 126 3.62 9.94 -17.21
N ARG A 127 3.15 9.93 -15.97
CA ARG A 127 3.39 8.81 -15.04
C ARG A 127 2.80 7.48 -15.55
N TYR A 128 1.59 7.51 -16.11
CA TYR A 128 0.99 6.30 -16.67
C TYR A 128 1.75 5.83 -17.91
N CYS A 129 2.01 6.73 -18.87
CA CYS A 129 2.71 6.38 -20.10
C CYS A 129 4.13 5.86 -19.87
N CYS A 130 4.85 6.39 -18.87
CA CYS A 130 6.24 6.05 -18.63
C CYS A 130 6.43 4.74 -17.84
N PHE A 131 5.51 4.40 -16.94
CA PHE A 131 5.74 3.32 -15.96
C PHE A 131 4.71 2.20 -16.00
N ILE A 132 3.57 2.36 -16.68
CA ILE A 132 2.53 1.33 -16.71
C ILE A 132 2.53 0.65 -18.08
N SER A 133 2.68 -0.68 -18.09
CA SER A 133 2.63 -1.48 -19.30
C SER A 133 1.39 -2.39 -19.35
N ASP A 134 1.18 -3.04 -20.49
CA ASP A 134 0.07 -3.99 -20.65
C ASP A 134 0.12 -5.17 -19.67
N ALA A 135 1.32 -5.54 -19.20
CA ALA A 135 1.51 -6.58 -18.19
C ALA A 135 0.95 -6.18 -16.82
N ASP A 136 0.79 -4.88 -16.55
CA ASP A 136 0.28 -4.35 -15.28
C ASP A 136 -1.25 -4.21 -15.29
N LYS A 137 -1.92 -4.27 -16.45
CA LYS A 137 -3.39 -4.16 -16.55
C LYS A 137 -4.16 -5.13 -15.63
N PRO A 138 -3.74 -6.40 -15.46
CA PRO A 138 -4.39 -7.31 -14.51
C PRO A 138 -4.37 -6.81 -13.07
N LEU A 139 -3.29 -6.13 -12.63
CA LEU A 139 -3.21 -5.53 -11.29
C LEU A 139 -4.34 -4.52 -11.09
N PHE A 140 -4.47 -3.55 -12.00
CA PHE A 140 -5.51 -2.53 -11.91
C PHE A 140 -6.91 -3.14 -11.93
N LYS A 141 -7.17 -4.10 -12.82
CA LYS A 141 -8.45 -4.81 -12.88
C LYS A 141 -8.78 -5.51 -11.55
N ASN A 142 -7.82 -6.21 -10.96
CA ASN A 142 -7.99 -6.93 -9.70
C ASN A 142 -8.21 -5.99 -8.51
N LEU A 143 -7.68 -4.77 -8.58
CA LEU A 143 -7.92 -3.73 -7.58
C LEU A 143 -9.28 -3.06 -7.76
N GLY A 144 -10.05 -3.37 -8.81
CA GLY A 144 -11.38 -2.80 -9.05
C GLY A 144 -11.38 -1.59 -9.99
N PHE A 145 -10.31 -1.38 -10.76
CA PHE A 145 -10.32 -0.41 -11.85
C PHE A 145 -10.97 -0.99 -13.11
N GLN A 146 -11.68 -0.13 -13.85
CA GLN A 146 -12.33 -0.47 -15.11
C GLN A 146 -12.09 0.64 -16.13
N ASP A 147 -11.99 0.27 -17.40
CA ASP A 147 -11.98 1.24 -18.49
C ASP A 147 -13.32 1.98 -18.54
N ASN A 148 -13.29 3.27 -18.85
CA ASN A 148 -14.52 4.01 -19.07
C ASN A 148 -15.15 3.54 -20.39
N ASN A 149 -16.39 3.04 -20.34
CA ASN A 149 -17.08 2.45 -21.50
C ASN A 149 -17.18 3.41 -22.71
N ASP A 150 -17.09 4.72 -22.48
CA ASP A 150 -17.21 5.76 -23.50
C ASP A 150 -15.85 6.37 -23.93
N SER A 151 -14.76 6.14 -23.18
CA SER A 151 -13.41 6.55 -23.60
C SER A 151 -12.34 5.62 -23.05
N SER A 152 -11.52 5.06 -23.95
CA SER A 152 -10.41 4.18 -23.57
C SER A 152 -9.28 4.92 -22.83
N GLU A 153 -9.41 6.22 -22.62
CA GLU A 153 -8.42 7.16 -22.11
C GLU A 153 -8.34 7.19 -20.58
N LEU A 154 -9.44 6.83 -19.91
CA LEU A 154 -9.55 6.88 -18.45
C LEU A 154 -9.69 5.48 -17.86
N LEU A 155 -8.98 5.26 -16.77
CA LEU A 155 -9.09 4.08 -15.93
C LEU A 155 -9.75 4.50 -14.61
N ILE A 156 -10.95 3.97 -14.31
CA ILE A 156 -11.80 4.43 -13.20
C ILE A 156 -11.85 3.38 -12.09
N TYR A 157 -11.56 3.79 -10.86
CA TYR A 157 -11.73 2.98 -9.66
C TYR A 157 -13.20 2.85 -9.25
N LYS A 158 -13.74 1.64 -9.34
CA LYS A 158 -15.18 1.32 -9.12
C LYS A 158 -15.47 0.58 -7.82
N GLU A 159 -14.45 0.20 -7.05
CA GLU A 159 -14.67 -0.47 -5.76
C GLU A 159 -15.44 0.44 -4.78
N THR A 160 -16.35 -0.18 -4.04
CA THR A 160 -17.29 0.50 -3.14
C THR A 160 -17.08 0.12 -1.68
N ASP A 161 -16.40 -0.99 -1.38
CA ASP A 161 -16.04 -1.40 -0.01
C ASP A 161 -14.91 -0.50 0.53
N PRO A 162 -15.19 0.44 1.46
CA PRO A 162 -14.19 1.38 1.96
C PRO A 162 -13.05 0.68 2.68
N LEU A 163 -13.32 -0.46 3.34
CA LEU A 163 -12.31 -1.24 4.03
C LEU A 163 -11.27 -1.78 3.03
N LYS A 164 -11.68 -2.24 1.85
CA LYS A 164 -10.72 -2.63 0.80
C LYS A 164 -9.86 -1.45 0.37
N THR A 165 -10.47 -0.31 0.09
CA THR A 165 -9.74 0.90 -0.33
C THR A 165 -8.74 1.35 0.72
N ILE A 166 -9.10 1.31 2.01
CA ILE A 166 -8.20 1.61 3.13
C ILE A 166 -7.01 0.65 3.14
N ILE A 167 -7.26 -0.65 3.04
CA ILE A 167 -6.19 -1.66 3.02
C ILE A 167 -5.28 -1.44 1.80
N TYR A 168 -5.84 -1.12 0.63
CA TYR A 168 -5.04 -0.81 -0.55
C TYR A 168 -4.18 0.43 -0.37
N ALA A 169 -4.73 1.53 0.14
CA ALA A 169 -3.99 2.77 0.41
C ALA A 169 -2.81 2.51 1.35
N ILE A 170 -3.07 1.86 2.49
CA ILE A 170 -2.01 1.53 3.47
C ILE A 170 -0.97 0.62 2.83
N THR A 171 -1.37 -0.45 2.16
CA THR A 171 -0.44 -1.41 1.55
C THR A 171 0.44 -0.77 0.48
N CYS A 172 -0.14 0.06 -0.39
CA CYS A 172 0.62 0.80 -1.40
C CYS A 172 1.62 1.78 -0.76
N ASN A 173 1.23 2.49 0.29
CA ASN A 173 2.14 3.41 0.99
C ASN A 173 3.34 2.68 1.63
N ILE A 174 3.09 1.52 2.25
CA ILE A 174 4.13 0.66 2.82
C ILE A 174 5.12 0.23 1.72
N PHE A 175 4.63 -0.35 0.63
CA PHE A 175 5.49 -0.87 -0.43
C PHE A 175 6.26 0.24 -1.16
N TRP A 176 5.61 1.37 -1.40
CA TRP A 176 6.28 2.57 -1.90
C TRP A 176 7.49 2.92 -1.02
N HIS A 177 7.29 3.04 0.29
CA HIS A 177 8.37 3.41 1.20
C HIS A 177 9.52 2.41 1.20
N VAL A 178 9.21 1.12 1.35
CA VAL A 178 10.25 0.07 1.42
C VAL A 178 11.06 0.03 0.13
N LEU A 179 10.43 0.19 -1.04
CA LEU A 179 11.16 0.27 -2.31
C LEU A 179 12.02 1.53 -2.41
N THR A 180 11.51 2.69 -2.00
CA THR A 180 12.29 3.93 -1.98
C THR A 180 13.52 3.81 -1.08
N MET A 181 13.40 3.21 0.10
CA MET A 181 14.52 2.98 1.01
C MET A 181 15.54 1.98 0.47
N ASN A 182 15.11 0.99 -0.31
CA ASN A 182 15.99 0.00 -0.92
C ASN A 182 16.57 0.47 -2.26
N LEU A 183 16.08 1.56 -2.86
CA LEU A 183 16.55 2.10 -4.13
C LEU A 183 18.08 2.25 -4.23
N PRO A 184 18.80 2.74 -3.19
CA PRO A 184 20.26 2.83 -3.22
C PRO A 184 20.94 1.47 -3.41
N LYS A 185 20.38 0.39 -2.85
CA LYS A 185 20.95 -0.98 -2.94
C LYS A 185 20.93 -1.51 -4.38
N TYR A 186 19.94 -1.10 -5.17
CA TYR A 186 19.82 -1.46 -6.59
C TYR A 186 20.62 -0.55 -7.52
N SER A 187 21.17 0.55 -7.00
CA SER A 187 22.04 1.47 -7.75
C SER A 187 23.52 1.09 -7.71
N SER A 188 23.90 0.18 -6.80
CA SER A 188 25.29 -0.23 -6.53
C SER A 188 25.78 -1.46 -7.32
N THR A 189 24.97 -2.03 -8.22
CA THR A 189 25.43 -3.02 -9.21
C THR A 189 25.62 -2.36 -10.57
N SER A 190 26.67 -1.54 -10.67
CA SER A 190 27.30 -1.22 -11.94
C SER A 190 28.55 -2.09 -12.08
N VAL A 191 28.45 -3.11 -12.93
CA VAL A 191 29.61 -3.73 -13.59
C VAL A 191 29.51 -3.38 -15.06
#